data_AF-A0A3P7N7K4-F1
#
_entry.id   AF-A0A3P7N7K4-F1
#
_cell.length_a   1.000
_cell.length_b   1.000
_cell.length_c   1.000
_cell.angle_alpha   90.00
_cell.angle_beta   90.00
_cell.angle_gamma   90.00
#
_symmetry.space_group_name_H-M   'P 1'
#
loop_
_entity.id
_entity.type
_entity.pdbx_description
1 polymer ?
#
loop_
_entity_poly.entity_id
_entity_poly.type
_entity_poly.pdbx_seq_one_letter_code
_entity_poly.pdbx_strand_id
1 'polypeptide(L)'
;TVATNALLERKGERIALLITKGFKDLLFIGNQTRPKIFDFDIKIPEVYTLRTLEVNERVIPFDESCRIKDLGEVKETSLGKKVIVEKEPDTEEVTRSLEKVASKGIKSIAVVFLHSFIYPPHELLAKQIAEKLGFTSISLSHEVMPMIKIVPRGFTVCADAYLTPKIKEYIAGFESGFSDGLKSVRVDFMQSDGGLCNVNRFV
;
A
#
# COMPACT_ATOMS: atom_id res chain seq x y z
N THR A 1 -13.05 -7.14 -16.16
CA THR A 1 -11.85 -8.02 -16.23
C THR A 1 -10.54 -7.26 -16.46
N VAL A 2 -10.56 -5.93 -16.65
CA VAL A 2 -9.35 -5.11 -16.90
C VAL A 2 -8.27 -5.31 -15.84
N ALA A 3 -8.64 -5.25 -14.55
CA ALA A 3 -7.70 -5.42 -13.45
C ALA A 3 -7.01 -6.80 -13.45
N THR A 4 -7.79 -7.87 -13.61
CA THR A 4 -7.27 -9.25 -13.65
C THR A 4 -6.35 -9.46 -14.85
N ASN A 5 -6.72 -8.96 -16.03
CA ASN A 5 -5.87 -9.07 -17.22
C ASN A 5 -4.59 -8.25 -17.06
N ALA A 6 -4.66 -7.03 -16.51
CA ALA A 6 -3.48 -6.22 -16.25
C ALA A 6 -2.50 -6.91 -15.29
N LEU A 7 -3.02 -7.65 -14.30
CA LEU A 7 -2.20 -8.44 -13.38
C LEU A 7 -1.55 -9.65 -14.07
N LEU A 8 -2.33 -10.43 -14.83
CA LEU A 8 -1.85 -11.62 -15.54
C LEU A 8 -0.84 -11.28 -16.64
N GLU A 9 -1.09 -10.19 -17.38
CA GLU A 9 -0.23 -9.71 -18.47
C GLU A 9 0.92 -8.81 -17.98
N ARG A 10 0.97 -8.50 -16.68
CA ARG A 10 1.96 -7.60 -16.08
C ARG A 10 2.00 -6.21 -16.74
N LYS A 11 0.81 -5.66 -17.01
CA LYS A 11 0.60 -4.34 -17.65
C LYS A 11 0.02 -3.28 -16.70
N GLY A 12 0.27 -3.41 -15.41
CA GLY A 12 -0.03 -2.36 -14.42
C GLY A 12 1.08 -1.30 -14.34
N GLU A 13 0.89 -0.35 -13.42
CA GLU A 13 1.77 0.79 -13.23
C GLU A 13 3.06 0.38 -12.49
N ARG A 14 4.17 1.06 -12.78
CA ARG A 14 5.41 0.83 -12.04
C ARG A 14 5.27 1.39 -10.63
N ILE A 15 5.46 0.54 -9.61
CA ILE A 15 5.29 0.94 -8.21
C ILE A 15 6.60 0.88 -7.41
N ALA A 16 6.71 1.76 -6.41
CA ALA A 16 7.65 1.61 -5.31
C ALA A 16 6.94 1.30 -3.99
N LEU A 17 7.58 0.52 -3.14
CA LEU A 17 7.10 0.15 -1.81
C LEU A 17 7.86 0.95 -0.75
N LEU A 18 7.16 1.64 0.13
CA LEU A 18 7.70 2.20 1.37
C LEU A 18 7.38 1.23 2.49
N ILE A 19 8.39 0.79 3.22
CA ILE A 19 8.25 -0.18 4.30
C ILE A 19 9.10 0.22 5.50
N THR A 20 8.73 -0.23 6.69
CA THR A 20 9.52 -0.04 7.90
C THR A 20 10.94 -0.59 7.72
N LYS A 21 11.96 0.13 8.19
CA LYS A 21 13.35 -0.29 8.16
C LYS A 21 13.56 -1.63 8.86
N GLY A 22 14.34 -2.51 8.23
CA GLY A 22 14.56 -3.90 8.63
C GLY A 22 13.61 -4.90 7.98
N PHE A 23 12.61 -4.43 7.21
CA PHE A 23 11.59 -5.28 6.58
C PHE A 23 11.59 -5.20 5.06
N LYS A 24 12.69 -4.72 4.45
CA LYS A 24 12.83 -4.60 2.98
C LYS A 24 12.43 -5.86 2.20
N ASP A 25 12.83 -7.02 2.69
CA ASP A 25 12.63 -8.30 2.00
C ASP A 25 11.35 -9.02 2.45
N LEU A 26 10.51 -8.38 3.26
CA LEU A 26 9.32 -9.00 3.86
C LEU A 26 8.36 -9.61 2.81
N LEU A 27 8.08 -8.87 1.74
CA LEU A 27 7.17 -9.36 0.68
C LEU A 27 7.84 -10.39 -0.23
N PHE A 28 9.17 -10.37 -0.34
CA PHE A 28 9.91 -11.39 -1.07
C PHE A 28 9.91 -12.73 -0.29
N ILE A 29 10.13 -12.68 1.03
CA ILE A 29 10.05 -13.84 1.91
C ILE A 29 8.62 -14.39 1.97
N GLY A 30 7.63 -13.49 1.99
CA GLY A 30 6.22 -13.85 2.01
C GLY A 30 5.83 -14.63 3.27
N ASN A 31 5.01 -15.66 3.11
CA ASN A 31 4.58 -16.56 4.19
C ASN A 31 5.34 -17.90 4.20
N GLN A 32 6.36 -18.04 3.36
CA GLN A 32 7.13 -19.28 3.18
C GLN A 32 6.27 -20.53 2.86
N THR A 33 5.01 -20.35 2.43
CA THR A 33 4.15 -21.46 2.04
C THR A 33 4.75 -22.18 0.84
N ARG A 34 4.85 -23.51 0.93
CA ARG A 34 5.30 -24.38 -0.17
C ARG A 34 4.10 -25.16 -0.71
N PRO A 35 3.48 -24.76 -1.85
CA PRO A 35 2.36 -25.48 -2.42
C PRO A 35 2.69 -26.95 -2.71
N LYS A 36 3.94 -27.22 -3.12
CA LYS A 36 4.51 -28.56 -3.28
C LYS A 36 5.62 -28.75 -2.25
N ILE A 37 5.27 -29.26 -1.06
CA ILE A 37 6.18 -29.30 0.09
C ILE A 37 7.47 -30.11 -0.15
N PHE A 38 7.43 -31.07 -1.07
CA PHE A 38 8.56 -31.96 -1.42
C PHE A 38 9.33 -31.54 -2.68
N ASP A 39 8.95 -30.44 -3.33
CA ASP A 39 9.66 -29.95 -4.50
C ASP A 39 10.97 -29.26 -4.07
N PHE A 40 12.10 -29.70 -4.64
CA PHE A 40 13.41 -29.14 -4.33
C PHE A 40 13.70 -27.88 -5.17
N ASP A 41 13.08 -27.71 -6.34
CA ASP A 41 13.24 -26.54 -7.22
C ASP A 41 12.07 -25.57 -7.03
N ILE A 42 12.11 -24.82 -5.92
CA ILE A 42 11.04 -23.90 -5.54
C ILE A 42 11.06 -22.67 -6.44
N LYS A 43 9.99 -22.49 -7.22
CA LYS A 43 9.76 -21.27 -7.99
C LYS A 43 9.04 -20.23 -7.14
N ILE A 44 9.77 -19.18 -6.77
CA ILE A 44 9.22 -18.01 -6.08
C ILE A 44 8.63 -17.06 -7.15
N PRO A 45 7.35 -16.69 -7.07
CA PRO A 45 6.79 -15.68 -7.95
C PRO A 45 7.51 -14.34 -7.79
N GLU A 46 7.79 -13.66 -8.90
CA GLU A 46 8.39 -12.33 -8.83
C GLU A 46 7.45 -11.33 -8.14
N VAL A 47 8.01 -10.46 -7.30
CA VAL A 47 7.27 -9.42 -6.60
C VAL A 47 7.04 -8.24 -7.55
N TYR A 48 5.82 -7.69 -7.54
CA TYR A 48 5.41 -6.58 -8.43
C TYR A 48 6.07 -5.22 -8.11
N THR A 49 6.91 -5.14 -7.09
CA THR A 49 7.55 -3.89 -6.66
C THR A 49 8.91 -3.72 -7.35
N LEU A 50 9.08 -2.60 -8.06
CA LEU A 50 10.35 -2.30 -8.73
C LEU A 50 11.42 -1.82 -7.75
N ARG A 51 11.00 -1.26 -6.62
CA ARG A 51 11.91 -0.74 -5.60
C ARG A 51 11.24 -0.76 -4.24
N THR A 52 11.96 -1.26 -3.25
CA THR A 52 11.59 -1.13 -1.84
C THR A 52 12.46 -0.07 -1.18
N LEU A 53 11.82 0.90 -0.54
CA LEU A 53 12.41 1.96 0.26
C LEU A 53 12.13 1.66 1.73
N GLU A 54 13.19 1.67 2.53
CA GLU A 54 13.06 1.53 3.98
C GLU A 54 12.93 2.92 4.60
N VAL A 55 11.90 3.10 5.42
CA VAL A 55 11.69 4.30 6.22
C VAL A 55 12.02 3.98 7.66
N ASN A 56 12.86 4.83 8.25
CA ASN A 56 13.36 4.66 9.61
C ASN A 56 12.33 5.13 10.64
N GLU A 57 11.17 4.47 10.65
CA GLU A 57 10.08 4.68 11.60
C GLU A 57 9.82 3.38 12.37
N ARG A 58 9.30 3.48 13.60
CA ARG A 58 8.99 2.30 14.39
C ARG A 58 7.87 2.58 15.39
N VAL A 59 6.80 1.80 15.25
CA VAL A 59 5.66 1.76 16.17
C VAL A 59 5.59 0.36 16.78
N ILE A 60 5.28 0.28 18.07
CA ILE A 60 5.17 -0.98 18.80
C ILE A 60 3.81 -0.99 19.52
N PRO A 61 3.00 -2.05 19.40
CA PRO A 61 1.77 -2.17 20.18
C PRO A 61 2.11 -2.27 21.67
N PHE A 62 1.36 -1.55 22.51
CA PHE A 62 1.52 -1.58 23.97
C PHE A 62 0.34 -2.29 24.62
N ASP A 63 0.66 -3.24 25.50
CA ASP A 63 -0.28 -3.88 26.41
C ASP A 63 0.34 -4.01 27.82
N GLU A 64 -0.45 -4.45 28.80
CA GLU A 64 0.02 -4.61 30.19
C GLU A 64 1.13 -5.66 30.34
N SER A 65 1.24 -6.59 29.40
CA SER A 65 2.28 -7.62 29.36
C SER A 65 3.56 -7.14 28.68
N CYS A 66 3.55 -5.93 28.09
CA CYS A 66 4.68 -5.38 27.38
C CYS A 66 5.85 -5.15 28.34
N ARG A 67 6.94 -5.88 28.07
CA ARG A 67 8.20 -5.78 28.82
C ARG A 67 9.08 -4.63 28.34
N ILE A 68 8.69 -3.97 27.26
CA ILE A 68 9.39 -2.83 26.66
C ILE A 68 8.73 -1.57 27.22
N LYS A 69 9.31 -1.00 28.29
CA LYS A 69 8.69 0.13 29.03
C LYS A 69 9.35 1.49 28.78
N ASP A 70 10.54 1.53 28.18
CA ASP A 70 11.33 2.76 28.05
C ASP A 70 11.71 3.12 26.59
N LEU A 71 10.96 2.60 25.61
CA LEU A 71 11.34 2.67 24.20
C LEU A 71 10.56 3.72 23.41
N GLY A 72 10.52 4.96 23.89
CA GLY A 72 9.86 6.10 23.21
C GLY A 72 8.56 6.56 23.86
N GLU A 73 7.76 7.31 23.11
CA GLU A 73 6.56 7.98 23.64
C GLU A 73 5.33 7.04 23.54
N VAL A 74 4.58 6.93 24.64
CA VAL A 74 3.30 6.20 24.63
C VAL A 74 2.21 7.11 24.10
N LYS A 75 1.60 6.72 22.97
CA LYS A 75 0.48 7.41 22.35
C LYS A 75 -0.77 6.55 22.36
N GLU A 76 -1.93 7.19 22.52
CA GLU A 76 -3.22 6.53 22.40
C GLU A 76 -3.72 6.63 20.95
N THR A 77 -4.20 5.51 20.43
CA THR A 77 -4.74 5.40 19.08
C THR A 77 -6.22 5.79 19.06
N SER A 78 -6.75 6.09 17.88
CA SER A 78 -8.19 6.33 17.67
C SER A 78 -9.09 5.15 18.05
N LEU A 79 -8.51 3.96 18.23
CA LEU A 79 -9.19 2.73 18.63
C LEU A 79 -9.13 2.47 20.14
N GLY A 80 -8.65 3.44 20.94
CA GLY A 80 -8.48 3.30 22.40
C GLY A 80 -7.36 2.34 22.81
N LYS A 81 -6.52 1.91 21.86
CA LYS A 81 -5.32 1.10 22.13
C LYS A 81 -4.11 2.00 22.33
N LYS A 82 -3.17 1.58 23.17
CA LYS A 82 -1.90 2.28 23.35
C LYS A 82 -0.83 1.71 22.42
N VAL A 83 0.02 2.57 21.92
CA VAL A 83 1.21 2.23 21.15
C VAL A 83 2.41 2.98 21.69
N ILE A 84 3.58 2.39 21.59
CA ILE A 84 4.85 3.09 21.80
C ILE A 84 5.37 3.51 20.43
N VAL A 85 5.60 4.81 20.26
CA VAL A 85 6.32 5.35 19.11
C VAL A 85 7.80 5.46 19.51
N GLU A 86 8.58 4.46 19.10
CA GLU A 86 10.03 4.45 19.31
C GLU A 86 10.70 5.49 18.41
N LYS A 87 10.24 5.59 17.16
CA LYS A 87 10.83 6.48 16.18
C LYS A 87 9.82 7.00 15.18
N GLU A 88 9.76 8.32 15.05
CA GLU A 88 8.99 8.98 14.01
C GLU A 88 9.75 9.01 12.68
N PRO A 89 9.05 8.94 11.54
CA PRO A 89 9.66 9.05 10.22
C PRO A 89 10.29 10.44 10.04
N ASP A 90 11.58 10.46 9.71
CA ASP A 90 12.28 11.69 9.31
C ASP A 90 11.74 12.17 7.95
N THR A 91 11.13 13.35 7.95
CA THR A 91 10.50 13.95 6.77
C THR A 91 11.51 14.23 5.66
N GLU A 92 12.74 14.62 5.99
CA GLU A 92 13.80 14.90 5.01
C GLU A 92 14.33 13.60 4.39
N GLU A 93 14.52 12.56 5.21
CA GLU A 93 14.96 11.23 4.74
C GLU A 93 13.92 10.61 3.79
N VAL A 94 12.64 10.70 4.15
CA VAL A 94 11.53 10.21 3.34
C VAL A 94 11.42 10.99 2.04
N THR A 95 11.51 12.33 2.09
CA THR A 95 11.47 13.20 0.91
C THR A 95 12.59 12.84 -0.08
N ARG A 96 13.84 12.77 0.41
CA ARG A 96 15.00 12.41 -0.42
C ARG A 96 14.88 11.02 -1.04
N SER A 97 14.27 10.08 -0.32
CA SER A 97 14.04 8.72 -0.80
C SER A 97 12.96 8.67 -1.89
N LEU A 98 11.89 9.44 -1.73
CA LEU A 98 10.82 9.58 -2.71
C LEU A 98 11.28 10.34 -3.97
N GLU A 99 12.13 11.37 -3.87
CA GLU A 99 12.75 12.04 -5.03
C GLU A 99 13.57 11.07 -5.90
N LYS A 100 14.31 10.15 -5.27
CA LYS A 100 15.05 9.07 -5.97
C LYS A 100 14.13 8.07 -6.67
N VAL A 101 12.85 8.01 -6.30
CA VAL A 101 11.83 7.18 -6.95
C VAL A 101 11.16 7.96 -8.07
N ALA A 102 10.79 9.22 -7.82
CA ALA A 102 10.19 10.11 -8.81
C ALA A 102 11.13 10.32 -10.02
N SER A 103 12.44 10.50 -9.78
CA SER A 103 13.47 10.60 -10.84
C SER A 103 13.57 9.36 -11.74
N LYS A 104 13.07 8.20 -11.31
CA LYS A 104 12.98 6.98 -12.14
C LYS A 104 11.67 6.89 -12.93
N GLY A 105 10.82 7.89 -12.85
CA GLY A 105 9.51 7.94 -13.53
C GLY A 105 8.49 6.99 -12.91
N ILE A 106 8.63 6.65 -11.63
CA ILE A 106 7.62 5.93 -10.85
C ILE A 106 6.65 6.96 -10.29
N LYS A 107 5.34 6.79 -10.56
CA LYS A 107 4.27 7.71 -10.15
C LYS A 107 3.30 7.10 -9.15
N SER A 108 3.38 5.79 -8.92
CA SER A 108 2.54 5.06 -7.99
C SER A 108 3.37 4.47 -6.85
N ILE A 109 2.88 4.59 -5.61
CA ILE A 109 3.53 4.03 -4.43
C ILE A 109 2.57 3.27 -3.53
N ALA A 110 3.10 2.22 -2.91
CA ALA A 110 2.47 1.50 -1.83
C ALA A 110 3.19 1.84 -0.52
N VAL A 111 2.47 2.23 0.53
CA VAL A 111 3.05 2.50 1.85
C VAL A 111 2.55 1.46 2.83
N VAL A 112 3.48 0.69 3.41
CA VAL A 112 3.19 -0.44 4.29
C VAL A 112 4.10 -0.38 5.51
N PHE A 113 3.65 0.31 6.56
CA PHE A 113 4.39 0.37 7.82
C PHE A 113 3.91 -0.66 8.83
N LEU A 114 4.80 -1.09 9.71
CA LEU A 114 4.45 -1.96 10.82
C LEU A 114 3.40 -1.29 11.70
N HIS A 115 2.40 -2.06 12.11
CA HIS A 115 1.35 -1.59 13.02
C HIS A 115 0.56 -0.34 12.55
N SER A 116 0.64 0.04 11.28
CA SER A 116 -0.14 1.15 10.73
C SER A 116 -1.66 0.96 10.81
N PHE A 117 -2.13 -0.30 10.85
CA PHE A 117 -3.54 -0.65 11.08
C PHE A 117 -4.10 -0.16 12.43
N ILE A 118 -3.23 0.13 13.41
CA ILE A 118 -3.61 0.76 14.69
C ILE A 118 -3.08 2.20 14.81
N TYR A 119 -1.95 2.50 14.17
CA TYR A 119 -1.34 3.84 14.19
C TYR A 119 -1.08 4.37 12.76
N PRO A 120 -2.13 4.88 12.09
CA PRO A 120 -2.02 5.50 10.76
C PRO A 120 -1.07 6.70 10.58
N PRO A 121 -0.78 7.55 11.59
CA PRO A 121 -0.10 8.83 11.36
C PRO A 121 1.19 8.78 10.54
N HIS A 122 2.01 7.74 10.71
CA HIS A 122 3.25 7.58 9.93
C HIS A 122 2.97 7.39 8.43
N GLU A 123 1.99 6.56 8.07
CA GLU A 123 1.60 6.36 6.68
C GLU A 123 0.98 7.62 6.06
N LEU A 124 0.17 8.35 6.84
CA LEU A 124 -0.42 9.62 6.42
C LEU A 124 0.65 10.69 6.16
N LEU A 125 1.69 10.75 6.99
CA LEU A 125 2.84 11.64 6.78
C LEU A 125 3.57 11.28 5.48
N ALA A 126 3.81 10.00 5.22
CA ALA A 126 4.42 9.55 3.96
C ALA A 126 3.55 9.91 2.74
N LYS A 127 2.22 9.79 2.84
CA LYS A 127 1.26 10.25 1.80
C LYS A 127 1.40 11.73 1.53
N GLN A 128 1.37 12.57 2.57
CA GLN A 128 1.48 14.03 2.40
C GLN A 128 2.78 14.44 1.70
N ILE A 129 3.89 13.78 2.01
CA ILE A 129 5.17 14.04 1.33
C ILE A 129 5.11 13.60 -0.14
N ALA A 130 4.57 12.41 -0.41
CA ALA A 130 4.43 11.90 -1.77
C ALA A 130 3.49 12.77 -2.63
N GLU A 131 2.37 13.25 -2.08
CA GLU A 131 1.47 14.18 -2.78
C GLU A 131 2.19 15.48 -3.17
N LYS A 132 3.00 16.05 -2.27
CA LYS A 132 3.81 17.24 -2.55
C LYS A 132 4.86 17.02 -3.65
N LEU A 133 5.36 15.80 -3.80
CA LEU A 133 6.33 15.42 -4.83
C LEU A 133 5.67 15.03 -6.17
N GLY A 134 4.34 15.05 -6.26
CA GLY A 134 3.61 14.82 -7.50
C GLY A 134 3.34 13.35 -7.84
N PHE A 135 3.37 12.46 -6.85
CA PHE A 135 2.90 11.08 -7.04
C PHE A 135 1.38 11.07 -7.30
N THR A 136 0.95 10.36 -8.35
CA THR A 136 -0.46 10.37 -8.80
C THR A 136 -1.31 9.29 -8.15
N SER A 137 -0.68 8.25 -7.61
CA SER A 137 -1.36 7.13 -6.96
C SER A 137 -0.59 6.73 -5.70
N ILE A 138 -1.26 6.79 -4.55
CA ILE A 138 -0.67 6.49 -3.24
C ILE A 138 -1.64 5.58 -2.51
N SER A 139 -1.24 4.32 -2.33
CA SER A 139 -2.04 3.32 -1.62
C SER A 139 -1.49 3.13 -0.22
N LEU A 140 -2.31 3.43 0.79
CA LEU A 140 -1.94 3.28 2.19
C LEU A 140 -2.45 1.96 2.75
N SER A 141 -1.60 1.25 3.49
CA SER A 141 -1.95 -0.08 3.95
C SER A 141 -3.06 -0.10 4.99
N HIS A 142 -3.15 0.92 5.84
CA HIS A 142 -4.24 1.05 6.78
C HIS A 142 -5.58 1.44 6.13
N GLU A 143 -5.58 2.15 4.99
CA GLU A 143 -6.81 2.52 4.27
C GLU A 143 -7.33 1.33 3.45
N VAL A 144 -6.44 0.63 2.73
CA VAL A 144 -6.81 -0.47 1.83
C VAL A 144 -7.16 -1.75 2.59
N MET A 145 -6.37 -2.11 3.61
CA MET A 145 -6.54 -3.37 4.34
C MET A 145 -6.07 -3.24 5.80
N PRO A 146 -6.89 -2.69 6.73
CA PRO A 146 -6.55 -2.48 8.13
C PRO A 146 -6.48 -3.79 8.95
N MET A 147 -5.58 -4.71 8.58
CA MET A 147 -5.38 -6.01 9.22
C MET A 147 -3.97 -6.11 9.82
N ILE A 148 -3.82 -6.76 10.98
CA ILE A 148 -2.51 -6.97 11.65
C ILE A 148 -1.45 -7.66 10.79
N LYS A 149 -1.85 -8.60 9.92
CA LYS A 149 -0.94 -9.44 9.14
C LYS A 149 -0.28 -8.64 8.02
N ILE A 150 0.95 -8.18 8.26
CA ILE A 150 1.66 -7.28 7.34
C ILE A 150 1.97 -7.90 5.97
N VAL A 151 2.22 -9.21 5.87
CA VAL A 151 2.51 -9.88 4.58
C VAL A 151 1.30 -9.84 3.63
N PRO A 152 0.13 -10.40 3.98
CA PRO A 152 -1.05 -10.31 3.11
C PRO A 152 -1.51 -8.86 2.92
N ARG A 153 -1.42 -8.01 3.96
CA ARG A 153 -1.71 -6.57 3.84
C ARG A 153 -0.83 -5.92 2.77
N GLY A 154 0.48 -6.15 2.82
CA GLY A 154 1.42 -5.58 1.86
C GLY A 154 1.19 -6.07 0.43
N PHE A 155 0.85 -7.34 0.22
CA PHE A 155 0.47 -7.83 -1.12
C PHE A 155 -0.77 -7.14 -1.67
N THR A 156 -1.83 -6.99 -0.86
CA THR A 156 -3.05 -6.29 -1.28
C THR A 156 -2.78 -4.84 -1.65
N VAL A 157 -1.96 -4.14 -0.87
CA VAL A 157 -1.66 -2.71 -1.09
C VAL A 157 -0.75 -2.51 -2.29
N CYS A 158 0.19 -3.43 -2.53
CA CYS A 158 0.98 -3.41 -3.76
C CYS A 158 0.09 -3.67 -4.99
N ALA A 159 -0.84 -4.62 -4.92
CA ALA A 159 -1.78 -4.88 -6.01
C ALA A 159 -2.68 -3.68 -6.28
N ASP A 160 -3.17 -3.02 -5.24
CA ASP A 160 -3.94 -1.78 -5.35
C ASP A 160 -3.14 -0.67 -6.05
N ALA A 161 -1.93 -0.36 -5.56
CA ALA A 161 -1.05 0.66 -6.17
C ALA A 161 -0.70 0.33 -7.63
N TYR A 162 -0.59 -0.95 -7.96
CA TYR A 162 -0.26 -1.44 -9.30
C TYR A 162 -1.42 -1.29 -10.30
N LEU A 163 -2.65 -1.51 -9.83
CA LEU A 163 -3.85 -1.62 -10.68
C LEU A 163 -4.67 -0.33 -10.72
N THR A 164 -4.72 0.43 -9.62
CA THR A 164 -5.51 1.65 -9.48
C THR A 164 -5.32 2.65 -10.63
N PRO A 165 -4.09 3.00 -11.04
CA PRO A 165 -3.89 3.91 -12.18
C PRO A 165 -4.53 3.38 -13.47
N LYS A 166 -4.41 2.07 -13.72
CA LYS A 166 -4.93 1.45 -14.94
C LYS A 166 -6.46 1.36 -14.96
N ILE A 167 -7.06 1.16 -13.78
CA ILE A 167 -8.51 1.20 -13.59
C ILE A 167 -9.03 2.63 -13.82
N LYS A 168 -8.34 3.65 -13.29
CA LYS A 168 -8.69 5.07 -13.53
C LYS A 168 -8.63 5.44 -15.02
N GLU A 169 -7.59 5.03 -15.72
CA GLU A 169 -7.49 5.23 -17.18
C GLU A 169 -8.64 4.57 -17.94
N TYR A 170 -9.00 3.34 -17.57
CA TYR A 170 -10.10 2.62 -18.20
C TYR A 170 -11.44 3.31 -17.96
N ILE A 171 -11.72 3.73 -16.73
CA ILE A 171 -12.94 4.45 -16.37
C ILE A 171 -13.03 5.76 -17.14
N ALA A 172 -11.96 6.56 -17.15
CA ALA A 172 -11.93 7.84 -17.88
C ALA A 172 -12.13 7.65 -19.40
N GLY A 173 -11.50 6.62 -19.98
CA GLY A 173 -11.70 6.26 -21.38
C GLY A 173 -13.13 5.84 -21.68
N PHE A 174 -13.73 5.03 -20.80
CA PHE A 174 -15.12 4.62 -20.91
C PHE A 174 -16.08 5.81 -20.83
N GLU A 175 -15.92 6.69 -19.85
CA GLU A 175 -16.73 7.91 -19.70
C GLU A 175 -16.60 8.84 -20.91
N SER A 176 -15.39 9.01 -21.45
CA SER A 176 -15.14 9.88 -22.62
C SER A 176 -15.86 9.43 -23.90
N GLY A 177 -16.26 8.16 -23.99
CA GLY A 177 -17.01 7.62 -25.12
C GLY A 177 -18.47 8.09 -25.17
N PHE A 178 -18.98 8.72 -24.12
CA PHE A 178 -20.36 9.19 -24.02
C PHE A 178 -20.45 10.71 -24.11
N SER A 179 -21.47 11.21 -24.83
CA SER A 179 -21.65 12.63 -25.15
C SER A 179 -21.76 13.56 -23.93
N ASP A 180 -22.18 13.04 -22.78
CA ASP A 180 -22.31 13.77 -21.52
C ASP A 180 -21.36 13.25 -20.42
N GLY A 181 -20.44 12.33 -20.75
CA GLY A 181 -19.57 11.68 -19.77
C GLY A 181 -20.32 10.87 -18.71
N LEU A 182 -21.49 10.31 -19.06
CA LEU A 182 -22.35 9.52 -18.16
C LEU A 182 -22.91 10.33 -16.96
N LYS A 183 -22.86 11.66 -17.01
CA LYS A 183 -23.36 12.52 -15.90
C LYS A 183 -24.86 12.36 -15.66
N SER A 184 -25.63 11.96 -16.67
CA SER A 184 -27.07 11.73 -16.55
C SER A 184 -27.45 10.35 -16.02
N VAL A 185 -26.50 9.42 -15.86
CA VAL A 185 -26.77 8.02 -15.52
C VAL A 185 -25.92 7.57 -14.34
N ARG A 186 -26.53 6.81 -13.42
CA ARG A 186 -25.78 6.17 -12.33
C ARG A 186 -25.00 4.97 -12.88
N VAL A 187 -23.67 5.05 -12.82
CA VAL A 187 -22.76 3.95 -13.17
C VAL A 187 -22.18 3.35 -11.91
N ASP A 188 -22.45 2.06 -11.71
CA ASP A 188 -21.91 1.29 -10.60
C ASP A 188 -21.09 0.10 -11.14
N PHE A 189 -19.98 -0.20 -10.47
CA PHE A 189 -19.09 -1.32 -10.76
C PHE A 189 -19.22 -2.39 -9.68
N MET A 190 -19.16 -3.65 -10.10
CA MET A 190 -19.17 -4.79 -9.18
C MET A 190 -17.82 -4.96 -8.49
N GLN A 191 -17.86 -5.13 -7.17
CA GLN A 191 -16.72 -5.36 -6.30
C GLN A 191 -16.49 -6.85 -6.04
N SER A 192 -15.35 -7.19 -5.45
CA SER A 192 -14.94 -8.57 -5.17
C SER A 192 -15.78 -9.26 -4.09
N ASP A 193 -16.47 -8.49 -3.25
CA ASP A 193 -17.44 -8.96 -2.26
C ASP A 193 -18.85 -9.17 -2.84
N GLY A 194 -19.03 -8.92 -4.14
CA GLY A 194 -20.32 -8.99 -4.83
C GLY A 194 -21.19 -7.74 -4.71
N GLY A 195 -20.71 -6.70 -4.02
CA GLY A 195 -21.37 -5.40 -3.92
C GLY A 195 -21.27 -4.57 -5.19
N LEU A 196 -22.07 -3.49 -5.26
CA LEU A 196 -21.99 -2.46 -6.30
C LEU A 196 -21.48 -1.16 -5.68
N CYS A 197 -20.45 -0.57 -6.28
CA CYS A 197 -19.90 0.72 -5.88
C CYS A 197 -19.99 1.72 -7.03
N ASN A 198 -20.38 2.96 -6.71
CA ASN A 198 -20.45 4.02 -7.70
C ASN A 198 -19.07 4.31 -8.29
N VAL A 199 -19.01 4.59 -9.59
CA VAL A 199 -17.76 4.86 -10.32
C VAL A 199 -16.88 5.92 -9.65
N ASN A 200 -17.49 6.97 -9.08
CA ASN A 200 -16.78 8.06 -8.40
C ASN A 200 -16.13 7.65 -7.06
N ARG A 201 -16.51 6.50 -6.50
CA ARG A 201 -15.98 5.96 -5.23
C ARG A 201 -15.19 4.66 -5.43
N PHE A 202 -15.01 4.24 -6.68
CA PHE A 202 -14.41 2.95 -6.99
C PHE A 202 -12.89 2.92 -6.79
N VAL A 203 -12.23 4.10 -6.83
CA VAL A 203 -10.77 4.24 -6.82
C VAL A 203 -10.31 5.58 -6.21
#